data_AF-A0A8I0LA58-F1
#
_entry.id   AF-A0A8I0LA58-F1
#
_cell.length_a   1.000
_cell.length_b   1.000
_cell.length_c   1.000
_cell.angle_alpha   90.00
_cell.angle_beta   90.00
_cell.angle_gamma   90.00
#
_symmetry.space_group_name_H-M   'P 1'
#
loop_
_entity.id
_entity.type
_entity.pdbx_description
1 polymer ?
#
loop_
_entity_poly.entity_id
_entity_poly.type
_entity_poly.pdbx_seq_one_letter_code
_entity_poly.pdbx_strand_id
1 'polypeptide(L)'
;TPTYSTKRVKIRNKSYSVSRLVALAWVPNPDNKPYVCHKDNNPLNNHYKNLYWGTHQENMAQMIVDGRKQKGEECPRWVNKEIPELFDYYCDGVSTMELAEMFNTNKSMINKIIRYKFKELWQGRK
;
A
#
# COMPACT_ATOMS: atom_id res chain seq x y z
N THR A 1 -10.58 -0.72 10.03
CA THR A 1 -9.41 -1.42 10.59
C THR A 1 -8.68 -0.45 11.51
N PRO A 2 -8.23 -0.85 12.71
CA PRO A 2 -7.50 0.06 13.59
C PRO A 2 -6.21 0.50 12.89
N THR A 3 -6.01 1.80 12.73
CA THR A 3 -4.77 2.36 12.19
C THR A 3 -3.73 2.35 13.30
N TYR A 4 -3.06 1.20 13.47
CA TYR A 4 -1.99 1.08 14.44
C TYR A 4 -0.81 1.95 14.00
N SER A 5 -0.53 3.03 14.72
CA SER A 5 0.67 3.82 14.51
C SER A 5 1.85 3.20 15.27
N THR A 6 3.03 3.21 14.66
CA THR A 6 4.25 2.76 15.34
C THR A 6 4.51 3.62 16.57
N LYS A 7 4.70 3.01 17.75
CA LYS A 7 5.09 3.75 18.96
C LYS A 7 6.48 4.35 18.79
N ARG A 8 6.62 5.63 19.11
CA ARG A 8 7.87 6.39 19.02
C ARG A 8 8.18 7.11 20.32
N VAL A 9 9.46 7.27 20.61
CA VAL A 9 9.97 8.04 21.76
C VAL A 9 10.98 9.09 21.29
N LYS A 10 11.13 10.18 22.02
CA LYS A 10 12.14 11.21 21.76
C LYS A 10 13.31 11.03 22.72
N ILE A 11 14.52 10.91 22.18
CA ILE A 11 15.77 10.86 22.95
C ILE A 11 16.70 11.93 22.35
N ARG A 12 17.08 12.93 23.16
CA ARG A 12 17.95 14.05 22.72
C ARG A 12 17.46 14.69 21.41
N ASN A 13 16.17 15.06 21.36
CA ASN A 13 15.49 15.66 20.19
C ASN A 13 15.40 14.80 18.92
N LYS A 14 15.89 13.56 18.93
CA LYS A 14 15.70 12.60 17.84
C LYS A 14 14.57 11.64 18.17
N SER A 15 13.71 11.36 17.19
CA SER A 15 12.60 10.43 17.35
C SER A 15 13.00 9.03 16.90
N TYR A 16 12.83 8.05 17.78
CA TYR A 16 13.11 6.64 17.52
C TYR A 16 11.83 5.82 17.60
N SER A 17 11.69 4.78 16.76
CA SER A 17 10.63 3.79 16.97
C SER A 17 11.01 2.87 18.12
N VAL A 18 10.01 2.50 18.95
CA VAL A 18 10.21 1.57 20.06
C VAL A 18 10.73 0.22 19.56
N SER A 19 10.15 -0.30 18.47
CA SER A 19 10.63 -1.53 17.81
C SER A 19 12.12 -1.51 17.48
N ARG A 20 12.65 -0.36 17.03
CA ARG A 20 14.05 -0.24 16.64
C ARG A 20 14.97 -0.27 17.85
N LEU A 21 14.59 0.42 18.93
CA LEU A 21 15.34 0.39 20.19
C LEU A 21 15.38 -1.02 20.78
N VAL A 22 14.24 -1.73 20.76
CA VAL A 22 14.17 -3.12 21.23
C VAL A 22 15.03 -4.04 20.37
N ALA A 23 14.90 -3.96 19.04
CA ALA A 23 15.69 -4.82 18.15
C ALA A 23 17.20 -4.60 18.30
N LEU A 24 17.64 -3.34 18.46
CA LEU A 24 19.05 -3.02 18.69
C LEU A 24 19.62 -3.62 19.99
N ALA A 25 18.79 -3.79 21.02
CA ALA A 25 19.22 -4.31 22.31
C ALA A 25 19.15 -5.84 22.41
N TRP A 26 18.17 -6.47 21.76
CA TRP A 26 17.85 -7.89 22.00
C TRP A 26 17.77 -8.79 20.76
N VAL A 27 17.91 -8.25 19.55
CA VAL A 27 17.80 -9.03 18.31
C VAL A 27 19.10 -8.90 17.50
N PRO A 28 19.92 -9.96 17.40
CA PRO A 28 21.14 -9.95 16.60
C PRO A 28 20.86 -9.59 15.13
N ASN A 29 21.76 -8.83 14.51
CA ASN A 29 21.68 -8.43 13.10
C ASN A 29 22.99 -8.76 12.36
N PRO A 30 23.33 -10.05 12.21
CA PRO A 30 24.59 -10.47 11.58
C PRO A 30 24.72 -9.98 10.14
N ASP A 31 23.59 -9.89 9.42
CA ASP A 31 23.54 -9.48 8.01
C ASP A 31 23.43 -7.96 7.83
N ASN A 32 23.49 -7.19 8.92
CA ASN A 32 23.36 -5.73 8.94
C ASN A 32 22.15 -5.20 8.15
N LYS A 33 21.02 -5.91 8.24
CA LYS A 33 19.79 -5.52 7.54
C LYS A 33 19.24 -4.20 8.09
N PRO A 34 18.71 -3.31 7.23
CA PRO A 34 18.41 -1.95 7.65
C PRO A 34 17.08 -1.78 8.37
N TYR A 35 16.10 -2.69 8.24
CA TYR A 35 14.75 -2.52 8.79
C TYR A 35 14.43 -3.52 9.91
N VAL A 36 13.51 -3.14 10.79
CA VAL A 36 12.93 -4.03 11.82
C VAL A 36 11.50 -4.30 11.42
N CYS A 37 11.16 -5.58 11.32
CA CYS A 37 9.85 -6.08 10.92
C CYS A 37 9.17 -6.82 12.07
N HIS A 38 7.84 -6.91 12.02
CA HIS A 38 7.01 -7.60 13.00
C HIS A 38 6.46 -8.89 12.39
N LYS A 39 6.65 -10.04 13.04
CA LYS A 39 6.19 -11.35 12.53
C LYS A 39 4.67 -11.42 12.43
N ASP A 40 3.97 -10.82 13.38
CA ASP A 40 2.51 -10.75 13.44
C ASP A 40 1.91 -9.54 12.71
N ASN A 41 2.74 -8.69 12.10
CA ASN A 41 2.36 -7.44 11.46
C ASN A 41 1.62 -6.44 12.37
N ASN A 42 1.72 -6.59 13.68
CA ASN A 42 1.17 -5.65 14.65
C ASN A 42 2.27 -4.70 15.12
N PRO A 43 2.27 -3.42 14.69
CA PRO A 43 3.33 -2.48 15.05
C PRO A 43 3.33 -2.08 16.53
N LEU A 44 2.31 -2.49 17.31
CA LEU A 44 2.27 -2.31 18.76
C LEU A 44 2.93 -3.49 19.52
N ASN A 45 3.06 -4.67 18.91
CA ASN A 45 3.70 -5.83 19.54
C ASN A 45 5.22 -5.77 19.41
N ASN A 46 5.84 -4.99 20.30
CA ASN A 46 7.28 -4.73 20.28
C ASN A 46 8.09 -5.74 21.09
N HIS A 47 7.55 -6.91 21.42
CA HIS A 47 8.31 -7.94 22.13
C HIS A 47 9.45 -8.45 21.23
N TYR A 48 10.69 -8.54 21.73
CA TYR A 48 11.87 -8.84 20.90
C TYR A 48 11.72 -10.14 20.07
N LYS A 49 11.07 -11.17 20.61
CA LYS A 49 10.79 -12.43 19.88
C LYS A 49 9.86 -12.26 18.67
N ASN A 50 9.04 -11.20 18.66
CA ASN A 50 8.16 -10.84 17.55
C ASN A 50 8.88 -9.99 16.49
N LEU A 51 10.08 -9.50 16.77
CA LEU A 51 10.86 -8.65 15.89
C LEU A 51 11.89 -9.47 15.12
N TYR A 52 12.19 -9.04 13.90
CA TYR A 52 13.31 -9.55 13.12
C TYR A 52 13.89 -8.45 12.23
N TRP A 53 15.15 -8.62 11.83
CA TRP A 53 15.80 -7.71 10.90
C TRP A 53 15.50 -8.11 9.46
N GLY A 54 15.15 -7.14 8.64
CA GLY A 54 14.66 -7.35 7.28
C GLY A 54 15.05 -6.23 6.33
N THR A 55 14.80 -6.47 5.06
CA THR A 55 14.86 -5.49 3.98
C THR A 55 13.46 -4.98 3.67
N HIS A 56 13.39 -3.87 2.95
CA HIS A 56 12.12 -3.38 2.41
C HIS A 56 11.46 -4.49 1.57
N GLN A 57 12.20 -5.12 0.65
CA GLN A 57 11.68 -6.15 -0.26
C GLN A 57 11.03 -7.33 0.47
N GLU A 58 11.70 -7.87 1.50
CA GLU A 58 11.14 -8.95 2.34
C GLU A 58 9.84 -8.52 3.02
N ASN A 59 9.78 -7.30 3.56
CA ASN A 59 8.59 -6.78 4.22
C ASN A 59 7.38 -6.64 3.26
N MET A 60 7.58 -6.18 2.02
CA MET A 60 6.48 -6.17 1.04
C MET A 60 6.10 -7.57 0.57
N ALA A 61 7.07 -8.48 0.43
CA ALA A 61 6.78 -9.87 0.08
C ALA A 61 5.85 -10.48 1.14
N GLN A 62 6.15 -10.28 2.42
CA GLN A 62 5.30 -10.71 3.52
C GLN A 62 3.90 -10.08 3.45
N MET A 63 3.80 -8.77 3.22
CA MET A 63 2.50 -8.09 3.04
C MET A 63 1.65 -8.68 1.91
N ILE A 64 2.27 -9.13 0.82
CA ILE A 64 1.58 -9.80 -0.28
C ILE A 64 1.09 -11.18 0.15
N VAL A 65 1.96 -11.97 0.80
CA VAL A 65 1.62 -13.30 1.32
C VAL A 65 0.47 -13.22 2.33
N ASP A 66 0.47 -12.20 3.19
CA ASP A 66 -0.58 -11.98 4.19
C ASP A 66 -1.90 -11.42 3.60
N GLY A 67 -1.97 -11.19 2.28
CA GLY A 67 -3.16 -10.63 1.64
C GLY A 67 -3.46 -9.18 2.00
N ARG A 68 -2.52 -8.44 2.60
CA ARG A 68 -2.72 -7.05 3.03
C ARG A 68 -2.58 -6.01 1.91
N LYS A 69 -2.15 -6.45 0.73
CA LYS A 69 -2.02 -5.59 -0.45
C LYS A 69 -3.37 -5.43 -1.14
N GLN A 70 -4.03 -4.29 -0.93
CA GLN A 70 -5.21 -3.91 -1.72
C GLN A 70 -4.85 -3.79 -3.20
N LYS A 71 -5.70 -4.32 -4.08
CA LYS A 71 -5.54 -4.27 -5.54
C LYS A 71 -6.87 -3.89 -6.19
N GLY A 72 -6.78 -3.29 -7.38
CA GLY A 72 -7.96 -3.02 -8.21
C GLY A 72 -8.98 -2.14 -7.51
N GLU A 73 -10.25 -2.48 -7.70
CA GLU A 73 -11.40 -1.69 -7.24
C GLU A 73 -11.44 -1.50 -5.73
N GLU A 74 -10.93 -2.44 -4.92
CA GLU A 74 -10.90 -2.35 -3.45
C GLU A 74 -9.95 -1.25 -2.92
N CYS A 75 -9.03 -0.77 -3.74
CA CYS A 75 -8.13 0.29 -3.34
C CYS A 75 -8.93 1.60 -3.25
N PRO A 76 -8.85 2.39 -2.15
CA PRO A 76 -9.62 3.63 -1.98
C PRO A 76 -9.43 4.65 -3.11
N ARG A 77 -8.30 4.57 -3.81
CA ARG A 77 -8.00 5.36 -5.02
C ARG A 77 -8.91 5.03 -6.21
N TRP A 78 -9.48 3.83 -6.23
CA TRP A 78 -10.37 3.30 -7.26
C TRP A 78 -11.84 3.34 -6.83
N VAL A 79 -12.19 2.87 -5.62
CA VAL A 79 -13.59 2.83 -5.11
C VAL A 79 -14.33 4.17 -5.26
N ASN A 80 -13.65 5.29 -5.02
CA ASN A 80 -14.26 6.61 -4.95
C ASN A 80 -14.18 7.41 -6.26
N LYS A 81 -13.88 6.75 -7.37
CA LYS A 81 -14.05 7.36 -8.69
C LYS A 81 -15.33 6.77 -9.24
N GLU A 82 -16.24 7.63 -9.68
CA GLU A 82 -17.46 7.32 -10.43
C GLU A 82 -17.09 6.61 -11.76
N ILE A 83 -16.57 5.38 -11.64
CA ILE A 83 -15.90 4.64 -12.72
C ILE A 83 -16.87 4.26 -13.84
N PRO A 84 -18.12 3.81 -13.58
CA PRO A 84 -19.09 3.53 -14.64
C PRO A 84 -19.33 4.77 -15.51
N GLU A 85 -19.65 5.90 -14.87
CA GLU A 85 -19.92 7.17 -15.55
C GLU A 85 -18.73 7.65 -16.39
N LEU A 86 -17.51 7.56 -15.86
CA LEU A 86 -16.28 7.87 -16.60
C LEU A 86 -16.14 7.02 -17.87
N PHE A 87 -16.40 5.71 -17.76
CA PHE A 87 -16.25 4.80 -18.88
C PHE A 87 -17.33 5.02 -19.95
N ASP A 88 -18.54 5.39 -19.54
CA ASP A 88 -19.62 5.77 -20.46
C ASP A 88 -19.24 7.02 -21.27
N TYR A 89 -18.79 8.10 -20.61
CA TYR A 89 -18.29 9.29 -21.31
C TYR A 89 -17.12 9.00 -22.26
N TYR A 90 -16.24 8.08 -21.89
CA TYR A 90 -15.16 7.64 -22.78
C TYR A 90 -15.70 6.93 -24.02
N CYS A 91 -16.71 6.07 -23.87
CA CYS A 91 -17.37 5.40 -25.00
C CYS A 91 -18.11 6.39 -25.90
N ASP A 92 -18.61 7.49 -25.33
CA ASP A 92 -19.23 8.62 -26.07
C ASP A 92 -18.19 9.51 -26.79
N GLY A 93 -16.90 9.20 -26.67
CA GLY A 93 -15.82 9.88 -27.40
C GLY A 93 -15.16 11.04 -26.64
N VAL A 94 -15.50 11.25 -25.36
CA VAL A 94 -14.84 12.26 -24.53
C VAL A 94 -13.36 11.91 -24.37
N SER A 95 -12.49 12.89 -24.55
CA SER A 95 -11.06 12.65 -24.52
C SER A 95 -10.58 12.34 -23.09
N THR A 96 -9.51 11.55 -22.98
CA THR A 96 -8.89 11.27 -21.67
C THR A 96 -8.35 12.50 -20.94
N MET A 97 -8.22 13.64 -21.63
CA MET A 97 -7.81 14.92 -21.04
C MET A 97 -9.01 15.61 -20.39
N GLU A 98 -10.12 15.72 -21.11
CA GLU A 98 -11.38 16.25 -20.58
C GLU A 98 -11.88 15.41 -19.40
N LEU A 99 -11.81 14.07 -19.48
CA LEU A 99 -12.14 13.20 -18.34
C LEU A 99 -11.24 13.45 -17.13
N ALA A 100 -9.96 13.79 -17.34
CA ALA A 100 -9.07 14.09 -16.23
C ALA A 100 -9.51 15.38 -15.51
N GLU A 101 -9.96 16.38 -16.25
CA GLU A 101 -10.50 17.63 -15.73
C GLU A 101 -11.84 17.40 -15.01
N MET A 102 -12.79 16.73 -15.68
CA MET A 102 -14.14 16.43 -15.15
C MET A 102 -14.08 15.69 -13.81
N PHE A 103 -13.24 14.66 -13.72
CA PHE A 103 -13.13 13.81 -12.53
C PHE A 103 -12.03 14.25 -11.55
N ASN A 104 -11.49 15.47 -11.74
CA ASN A 104 -10.42 16.08 -10.96
C ASN A 104 -9.30 15.07 -10.63
N THR A 105 -8.71 14.51 -11.68
CA THR A 105 -7.68 13.50 -11.59
C THR A 105 -6.63 13.70 -12.69
N ASN A 106 -5.64 12.80 -12.77
CA ASN A 106 -4.63 12.88 -13.81
C ASN A 106 -4.93 11.88 -14.95
N LYS A 107 -4.48 12.22 -16.17
CA LYS A 107 -4.62 11.40 -17.37
C LYS A 107 -4.07 9.97 -17.19
N SER A 108 -3.05 9.78 -16.37
CA SER A 108 -2.49 8.43 -16.08
C SER A 108 -3.51 7.56 -15.33
N MET A 109 -4.27 8.14 -14.40
CA MET A 109 -5.34 7.46 -13.69
C MET A 109 -6.47 7.07 -14.64
N ILE A 110 -6.94 8.02 -15.46
CA ILE A 110 -7.98 7.77 -16.48
C ILE A 110 -7.61 6.57 -17.36
N ASN A 111 -6.39 6.57 -17.91
CA ASN A 111 -5.91 5.47 -18.75
C ASN A 111 -5.85 4.13 -18.01
N LYS A 112 -5.51 4.11 -16.71
CA LYS A 112 -5.53 2.88 -15.92
C LYS A 112 -6.95 2.37 -15.74
N ILE A 113 -7.91 3.26 -15.48
CA ILE A 113 -9.33 2.92 -15.33
C ILE A 113 -9.87 2.30 -16.61
N ILE A 114 -9.68 2.98 -17.75
CA ILE A 114 -10.13 2.51 -19.06
C ILE A 114 -9.54 1.13 -19.38
N ARG A 115 -8.22 0.92 -19.20
CA ARG A 115 -7.58 -0.38 -19.42
C ARG A 115 -8.12 -1.48 -18.52
N TYR A 116 -8.42 -1.16 -17.26
CA TYR A 116 -9.00 -2.09 -16.32
C TYR A 116 -10.41 -2.52 -16.77
N LYS A 117 -11.27 -1.58 -17.13
CA LYS A 117 -12.63 -1.86 -17.62
C LYS A 117 -12.66 -2.62 -18.94
N PHE A 118 -11.79 -2.27 -19.91
CA PHE A 118 -11.65 -3.08 -21.11
C PHE A 118 -11.23 -4.52 -20.80
N LYS A 119 -10.28 -4.71 -19.88
CA LYS A 119 -9.85 -6.05 -19.48
C LYS A 119 -10.99 -6.84 -18.85
N GLU A 120 -11.76 -6.23 -17.95
CA GLU A 120 -12.93 -6.85 -17.32
C GLU A 120 -13.97 -7.32 -18.35
N LEU A 121 -14.38 -6.42 -19.25
CA LEU A 121 -15.38 -6.70 -20.29
C LEU A 121 -14.93 -7.79 -21.28
N TRP A 122 -13.63 -7.84 -21.61
CA TRP A 122 -13.07 -8.80 -22.57
C TRP A 122 -12.59 -10.12 -21.94
N GLN A 123 -12.35 -10.17 -20.63
CA GLN A 123 -12.01 -11.41 -19.95
C GLN A 123 -13.22 -12.35 -19.76
N GLY A 124 -14.45 -11.83 -19.83
CA GLY A 124 -15.68 -12.62 -19.79
C GLY A 124 -16.10 -13.26 -21.12
N ARG A 125 -15.30 -13.14 -22.19
CA ARG A 125 -15.59 -13.69 -23.53
C ARG A 125 -14.78 -14.94 -23.90
N LYS A 126 -14.21 -15.64 -22.91
CA LYS A 126 -13.55 -16.93 -23.13
C LYS A 126 -14.46 -18.09 -22.78
#